data_AF-A0A0Q4GN92-F1
#
_entry.id   AF-A0A0Q4GN92-F1
#
_cell.length_a   1.000
_cell.length_b   1.000
_cell.length_c   1.000
_cell.angle_alpha   90.00
_cell.angle_beta   90.00
_cell.angle_gamma   90.00
#
_symmetry.space_group_name_H-M   'P 1'
#
loop_
_entity.id
_entity.type
_entity.pdbx_description
1 polymer ?
#
loop_
_entity_poly.entity_id
_entity_poly.type
_entity_poly.pdbx_seq_one_letter_code
_entity_poly.pdbx_strand_id
1 'polypeptide(L)'
;MTSGPRLLDYLQHMQEATRQILAYTAALDQAAFHADTRTQQAVLFNFVVLGEAATKLMAGHGELLARHPQVPWRSIKDMRNQVAHGYFAIDLDVVWRTVRHALPALLDSLPAVIADAAEQRNRPDVSPTEEGDPHTRTE
;
A
#
# COMPACT_ATOMS: atom_id res chain seq x y z
N MET A 1 -22.35 -9.70 9.68
CA MET A 1 -22.03 -8.45 8.96
C MET A 1 -20.51 -8.33 8.99
N THR A 2 -19.86 -8.78 7.93
CA THR A 2 -18.40 -8.95 7.87
C THR A 2 -17.73 -7.59 7.98
N SER A 3 -17.01 -7.35 9.09
CA SER A 3 -16.09 -6.21 9.18
C SER A 3 -15.20 -6.24 7.95
N GLY A 4 -15.17 -5.14 7.19
CA GLY A 4 -14.22 -5.01 6.09
C GLY A 4 -12.78 -5.23 6.57
N PRO A 5 -11.85 -5.56 5.65
CA PRO A 5 -10.44 -5.70 6.00
C PRO A 5 -9.94 -4.46 6.76
N ARG A 6 -9.19 -4.68 7.83
CA ARG A 6 -8.70 -3.63 8.72
C ARG A 6 -7.54 -2.89 8.03
N LEU A 7 -7.31 -1.62 8.39
CA LEU A 7 -6.21 -0.77 7.90
C LEU A 7 -4.86 -1.53 7.78
N LEU A 8 -4.53 -2.30 8.82
CA LEU A 8 -3.30 -3.06 8.91
C LEU A 8 -3.21 -4.19 7.87
N ASP A 9 -4.33 -4.84 7.57
CA ASP A 9 -4.40 -5.94 6.61
C ASP A 9 -4.03 -5.44 5.20
N TYR A 10 -4.50 -4.25 4.82
CA TYR A 10 -4.14 -3.65 3.54
C TYR A 10 -2.63 -3.36 3.45
N LEU A 11 -2.03 -2.77 4.50
CA LEU A 11 -0.60 -2.49 4.51
C LEU A 11 0.24 -3.76 4.47
N GLN A 12 -0.19 -4.81 5.18
CA GLN A 12 0.46 -6.12 5.16
C GLN A 12 0.35 -6.78 3.78
N HIS A 13 -0.81 -6.70 3.12
CA HIS A 13 -0.96 -7.17 1.74
C HIS A 13 -0.02 -6.42 0.78
N MET A 14 0.12 -5.10 0.93
CA MET A 14 1.08 -4.33 0.11
C MET A 14 2.52 -4.79 0.34
N GLN A 15 2.92 -4.98 1.59
CA GLN A 15 4.26 -5.43 1.94
C GLN A 15 4.55 -6.82 1.37
N GLU A 16 3.61 -7.75 1.54
CA GLU A 16 3.76 -9.12 1.08
C GLU A 16 3.79 -9.21 -0.45
N ALA A 17 2.90 -8.52 -1.15
CA ALA A 17 2.90 -8.48 -2.61
C ALA A 17 4.22 -7.91 -3.14
N THR A 18 4.73 -6.84 -2.53
CA THR A 18 6.02 -6.24 -2.90
C THR A 18 7.16 -7.23 -2.69
N ARG A 19 7.18 -7.92 -1.55
CA ARG A 19 8.18 -8.95 -1.22
C ARG A 19 8.17 -10.11 -2.22
N GLN A 20 6.98 -10.59 -2.60
CA GLN A 20 6.84 -11.67 -3.58
C GLN A 20 7.36 -11.26 -4.96
N ILE A 21 7.01 -10.06 -5.44
CA ILE A 21 7.52 -9.55 -6.73
C ILE A 21 9.05 -9.53 -6.74
N LEU A 22 9.66 -8.99 -5.68
CA LEU A 22 11.12 -8.92 -5.57
C LEU A 22 11.74 -10.33 -5.49
N ALA A 23 11.11 -11.26 -4.77
CA ALA A 23 11.60 -12.64 -4.67
C ALA A 23 11.56 -13.37 -6.01
N TYR A 24 10.47 -13.24 -6.78
CA TYR A 24 10.35 -13.90 -8.09
C TYR A 24 11.34 -13.38 -9.12
N THR A 25 11.78 -12.13 -8.97
CA THR A 25 12.65 -11.45 -9.93
C THR A 25 14.10 -11.33 -9.48
N ALA A 26 14.44 -11.79 -8.27
CA ALA A 26 15.75 -11.59 -7.65
C ALA A 26 16.91 -12.17 -8.49
N ALA A 27 16.69 -13.34 -9.09
CA ALA A 27 17.70 -14.07 -9.88
C ALA A 27 17.59 -13.85 -11.39
N LEU A 28 16.66 -12.99 -11.84
CA LEU A 28 16.41 -12.75 -13.25
C LEU A 28 17.09 -11.45 -13.69
N ASP A 29 17.59 -11.44 -14.92
CA ASP A 29 17.79 -10.21 -15.67
C ASP A 29 16.52 -9.87 -16.49
N GLN A 30 16.56 -8.74 -17.20
CA GLN A 30 15.41 -8.29 -17.97
C GLN A 30 15.04 -9.26 -19.10
N ALA A 31 16.02 -9.82 -19.80
CA ALA A 31 15.77 -10.73 -20.91
C ALA A 31 15.14 -12.04 -20.41
N ALA A 32 15.64 -12.59 -19.29
CA ALA A 32 15.07 -13.75 -18.64
C ALA A 32 13.65 -13.48 -18.14
N PHE A 33 13.39 -12.31 -17.56
CA PHE A 33 12.04 -11.90 -17.17
C PHE A 33 11.10 -11.81 -18.38
N HIS A 34 11.54 -11.24 -19.50
CA HIS A 34 10.75 -11.13 -20.74
C HIS A 34 10.45 -12.49 -21.40
N ALA A 35 11.32 -13.48 -21.17
CA ALA A 35 11.11 -14.84 -21.68
C ALA A 35 10.23 -15.72 -20.76
N ASP A 36 10.05 -15.35 -19.49
CA ASP A 36 9.31 -16.15 -18.50
C ASP A 36 7.90 -15.61 -18.24
N THR A 37 6.94 -16.05 -19.06
CA THR A 37 5.51 -15.70 -18.93
C THR A 37 4.92 -16.05 -17.55
N ARG A 38 5.38 -17.13 -16.91
CA ARG A 38 4.87 -17.53 -15.59
C ARG A 38 5.27 -16.49 -14.56
N THR A 39 6.53 -16.07 -14.58
CA THR A 39 7.02 -15.04 -13.66
C THR A 39 6.37 -13.70 -13.94
N GLN A 40 6.20 -13.32 -15.22
CA GLN A 40 5.43 -12.11 -15.58
C GLN A 40 4.03 -12.14 -14.97
N GLN A 41 3.26 -13.21 -15.17
CA GLN A 41 1.90 -13.32 -14.64
C GLN A 41 1.87 -13.23 -13.10
N ALA A 42 2.82 -13.89 -12.42
CA ALA A 42 2.93 -13.80 -10.96
C ALA A 42 3.24 -12.37 -10.48
N VAL A 43 4.12 -11.66 -11.18
CA VAL A 43 4.45 -10.25 -10.90
C VAL A 43 3.22 -9.35 -11.14
N LEU A 44 2.54 -9.50 -12.27
CA LEU A 44 1.37 -8.72 -12.62
C LEU A 44 0.22 -8.91 -11.62
N PHE A 45 -0.04 -10.16 -11.20
CA PHE A 45 -1.03 -10.44 -10.17
C PHE A 45 -0.71 -9.70 -8.86
N ASN A 46 0.56 -9.73 -8.42
CA ASN A 46 0.96 -9.03 -7.21
C ASN A 46 0.87 -7.50 -7.35
N PHE A 47 1.08 -6.93 -8.54
CA PHE A 47 0.81 -5.51 -8.79
C PHE A 47 -0.68 -5.16 -8.63
N VAL A 48 -1.59 -6.06 -9.04
CA VAL A 48 -3.03 -5.89 -8.82
C VAL A 48 -3.36 -5.90 -7.33
N VAL A 49 -2.83 -6.86 -6.56
CA VAL A 49 -3.01 -6.93 -5.11
C VAL A 49 -2.50 -5.66 -4.43
N LEU A 50 -1.30 -5.23 -4.79
CA LEU A 50 -0.64 -4.03 -4.27
C LEU A 50 -1.50 -2.77 -4.51
N GLY A 51 -1.98 -2.57 -5.74
CA GLY A 51 -2.78 -1.39 -6.08
C GLY A 51 -4.22 -1.44 -5.58
N GLU A 52 -4.82 -2.62 -5.41
CA GLU A 52 -6.12 -2.76 -4.76
C GLU A 52 -6.02 -2.34 -3.28
N ALA A 53 -5.01 -2.83 -2.55
CA ALA A 53 -4.78 -2.44 -1.18
C ALA A 53 -4.53 -0.93 -1.04
N ALA A 54 -3.70 -0.34 -1.91
CA ALA A 54 -3.49 1.11 -1.95
C ALA A 54 -4.79 1.88 -2.22
N THR A 55 -5.65 1.39 -3.12
CA THR A 55 -6.94 2.01 -3.43
C THR A 55 -7.87 2.03 -2.21
N LYS A 56 -7.93 0.94 -1.44
CA LYS A 56 -8.73 0.87 -0.21
C LYS A 56 -8.21 1.80 0.87
N LEU A 57 -6.89 1.88 1.03
CA LEU A 57 -6.25 2.82 1.95
C LEU A 57 -6.56 4.28 1.59
N MET A 58 -6.48 4.63 0.31
CA MET A 58 -6.83 5.97 -0.18
C MET A 58 -8.30 6.35 0.06
N ALA A 59 -9.21 5.38 0.02
CA ALA A 59 -10.63 5.62 0.20
C ALA A 59 -11.04 5.82 1.67
N GLY A 60 -10.35 5.17 2.62
CA GLY A 60 -10.77 5.12 4.03
C GLY A 60 -9.79 5.71 5.04
N HIS A 61 -8.54 6.00 4.66
CA HIS A 61 -7.46 6.28 5.61
C HIS A 61 -6.57 7.46 5.18
N GLY A 62 -7.17 8.54 4.67
CA GLY A 62 -6.46 9.71 4.14
C GLY A 62 -5.47 10.36 5.12
N GLU A 63 -5.78 10.36 6.42
CA GLU A 63 -4.90 10.91 7.47
C GLU A 63 -3.58 10.14 7.61
N LEU A 64 -3.61 8.81 7.50
CA LEU A 64 -2.40 7.98 7.49
C LEU A 64 -1.55 8.32 6.26
N LEU A 65 -2.19 8.39 5.09
CA LEU A 65 -1.51 8.68 3.83
C LEU A 65 -0.84 10.06 3.84
N ALA A 66 -1.51 11.06 4.42
CA ALA A 66 -0.98 12.41 4.55
C ALA A 66 0.28 12.48 5.42
N ARG A 67 0.42 11.59 6.41
CA ARG A 67 1.62 11.48 7.26
C ARG A 67 2.76 10.69 6.61
N HIS A 68 2.46 9.94 5.56
CA HIS A 68 3.45 9.19 4.78
C HIS A 68 3.48 9.61 3.30
N PRO A 69 3.79 10.88 2.98
CA PRO A 69 3.80 11.39 1.60
C PRO A 69 4.95 10.82 0.75
N GLN A 70 5.98 10.24 1.37
CA GLN A 70 7.07 9.54 0.68
C GLN A 70 6.62 8.29 -0.06
N VAL A 71 5.49 7.70 0.34
CA VAL A 71 4.93 6.54 -0.34
C VAL A 71 4.10 7.03 -1.55
N PRO A 72 4.39 6.57 -2.77
CA PRO A 72 3.72 7.06 -3.99
C PRO A 72 2.34 6.41 -4.18
N TRP A 73 1.41 6.63 -3.25
CA TRP A 73 0.09 5.97 -3.19
C TRP A 73 -0.69 6.02 -4.51
N ARG A 74 -0.69 7.18 -5.17
CA ARG A 74 -1.38 7.37 -6.45
C ARG A 74 -0.74 6.53 -7.56
N SER A 75 0.58 6.57 -7.69
CA SER A 75 1.30 5.78 -8.69
C SER A 75 1.09 4.26 -8.50
N ILE A 76 0.99 3.80 -7.24
CA ILE A 76 0.71 2.40 -6.93
C ILE A 76 -0.71 2.00 -7.40
N LYS A 77 -1.70 2.86 -7.15
CA LYS A 77 -3.06 2.68 -7.67
C LYS A 77 -3.09 2.68 -9.21
N ASP A 78 -2.37 3.61 -9.84
CA ASP A 78 -2.33 3.75 -11.29
C ASP A 78 -1.69 2.53 -11.97
N MET A 79 -0.66 1.94 -11.35
CA MET A 79 -0.07 0.68 -11.80
C MET A 79 -1.11 -0.44 -11.87
N ARG A 80 -1.98 -0.60 -10.85
CA ARG A 80 -3.08 -1.58 -10.92
C ARG A 80 -4.05 -1.26 -12.06
N ASN A 81 -4.35 0.01 -12.31
CA ASN A 81 -5.26 0.38 -13.39
C ASN A 81 -4.66 0.04 -14.75
N GLN A 82 -3.37 0.26 -14.94
CA GLN A 82 -2.64 -0.11 -16.15
C GLN A 82 -2.62 -1.63 -16.35
N VAL A 83 -2.33 -2.40 -15.30
CA VAL A 83 -2.29 -3.87 -15.37
C VAL A 83 -3.70 -4.47 -15.61
N ALA A 84 -4.72 -3.94 -14.95
CA ALA A 84 -6.08 -4.48 -15.01
C ALA A 84 -6.84 -4.14 -16.31
N HIS A 85 -6.58 -2.99 -16.94
CA HIS A 85 -7.30 -2.56 -18.14
C HIS A 85 -6.61 -2.92 -19.45
N GLY A 86 -5.40 -3.48 -19.42
CA GLY A 86 -4.60 -3.62 -20.63
C GLY A 86 -3.57 -4.74 -20.61
N TYR A 87 -3.86 -5.91 -20.02
CA TYR A 87 -2.88 -7.01 -19.91
C TYR A 87 -2.26 -7.46 -21.25
N PHE A 88 -2.93 -7.25 -22.38
CA PHE A 88 -2.39 -7.49 -23.73
C PHE A 88 -1.41 -6.42 -24.24
N ALA A 89 -1.39 -5.24 -23.63
CA ALA A 89 -0.58 -4.08 -24.00
C ALA A 89 0.30 -3.58 -22.84
N ILE A 90 0.54 -4.41 -21.82
CA ILE A 90 1.45 -4.05 -20.74
C ILE A 90 2.86 -3.98 -21.30
N ASP A 91 3.45 -2.80 -21.18
CA ASP A 91 4.86 -2.57 -21.41
C ASP A 91 5.67 -3.26 -20.29
N LEU A 92 6.26 -4.42 -20.62
CA LEU A 92 7.06 -5.20 -19.69
C LEU A 92 8.36 -4.49 -19.30
N ASP A 93 8.86 -3.54 -20.10
CA ASP A 93 10.02 -2.72 -19.73
C ASP A 93 9.65 -1.75 -18.60
N VAL A 94 8.45 -1.18 -18.63
CA VAL A 94 7.92 -0.35 -17.53
C VAL A 94 7.75 -1.18 -16.26
N VAL A 95 7.20 -2.40 -16.38
CA VAL A 95 7.07 -3.32 -15.25
C VAL A 95 8.44 -3.63 -14.66
N TRP A 96 9.39 -4.05 -15.48
CA TRP A 96 10.74 -4.39 -15.04
C TRP A 96 11.43 -3.23 -14.33
N ARG A 97 11.41 -2.02 -14.91
CA ARG A 97 11.97 -0.83 -14.25
C ARG A 97 11.31 -0.54 -12.90
N THR A 98 9.99 -0.70 -12.81
CA THR A 98 9.26 -0.51 -11.55
C THR A 98 9.73 -1.52 -10.49
N VAL A 99 9.88 -2.78 -10.87
CA VAL A 99 10.40 -3.84 -10.00
C VAL A 99 11.80 -3.54 -9.49
N ARG A 100 12.70 -3.04 -10.37
CA ARG A 100 14.10 -2.80 -10.02
C ARG A 100 14.35 -1.52 -9.23
N HIS A 101 13.53 -0.48 -9.44
CA HIS A 101 13.83 0.86 -8.91
C HIS A 101 12.81 1.41 -7.92
N ALA A 102 11.53 1.08 -8.07
CA ALA A 102 10.47 1.65 -7.24
C ALA A 102 10.06 0.71 -6.09
N LEU A 103 9.94 -0.59 -6.37
CA LEU A 103 9.48 -1.57 -5.37
C LEU A 103 10.43 -1.74 -4.17
N PRO A 104 11.77 -1.72 -4.31
CA PRO A 104 12.66 -1.81 -3.15
C PRO A 104 12.44 -0.67 -2.16
N ALA A 105 12.40 0.58 -2.67
CA ALA A 105 12.14 1.76 -1.84
C ALA A 105 10.75 1.71 -1.18
N LEU A 106 9.75 1.19 -1.89
CA LEU A 106 8.43 0.95 -1.32
C LEU A 106 8.50 -0.05 -0.16
N LEU A 107 9.17 -1.19 -0.36
CA LEU A 107 9.30 -2.22 0.67
C LEU A 107 9.98 -1.69 1.93
N ASP A 108 11.01 -0.85 1.77
CA ASP A 108 11.73 -0.22 2.88
C ASP A 108 10.85 0.79 3.65
N SER A 109 9.92 1.46 2.97
CA SER A 109 9.04 2.46 3.59
C SER A 109 7.86 1.87 4.37
N LEU A 110 7.33 0.71 3.94
CA LEU A 110 6.11 0.11 4.49
C LEU A 110 6.18 -0.25 5.99
N PRO A 111 7.29 -0.76 6.55
CA PRO A 111 7.38 -1.05 7.98
C PRO A 111 7.06 0.15 8.88
N ALA A 112 7.53 1.35 8.50
CA ALA A 112 7.25 2.57 9.27
C ALA A 112 5.76 2.93 9.24
N VAL A 113 5.10 2.77 8.09
CA VAL A 113 3.65 2.99 7.94
C VAL A 113 2.85 1.98 8.76
N ILE A 114 3.27 0.72 8.75
CA ILE A 114 2.64 -0.38 9.51
C ILE A 114 2.73 -0.13 11.02
N ALA A 115 3.90 0.28 11.51
CA ALA A 115 4.11 0.59 12.92
C ALA A 115 3.20 1.74 13.38
N ASP A 116 3.17 2.83 12.62
CA ASP A 116 2.33 3.98 12.90
C ASP A 116 0.82 3.64 12.85
N ALA A 117 0.38 2.87 11.85
CA ALA A 117 -1.00 2.39 11.80
C ALA A 117 -1.37 1.47 12.99
N ALA A 118 -0.41 0.68 13.50
CA ALA A 118 -0.63 -0.16 14.67
C ALA A 118 -0.71 0.65 15.97
N GLU A 119 0.07 1.74 16.09
CA GLU A 119 0.00 2.67 17.22
C GLU A 119 -1.34 3.40 17.26
N GLN A 120 -1.84 3.86 16.11
CA GLN A 120 -3.16 4.51 16.03
C GLN A 120 -4.29 3.59 16.50
N ARG A 121 -4.22 2.29 16.19
CA ARG A 121 -5.20 1.30 16.67
C ARG A 121 -5.20 1.16 18.19
N ASN A 122 -4.04 1.35 18.82
CA ASN A 122 -3.86 1.18 20.26
C ASN A 122 -3.99 2.50 21.05
N ARG A 123 -4.22 3.64 20.37
CA ARG A 123 -4.42 4.92 21.05
C ARG A 123 -5.75 4.87 21.82
N PRO A 124 -5.75 5.05 23.16
CA PRO A 124 -6.99 5.16 23.89
C PRO A 124 -7.79 6.35 23.33
N ASP A 125 -9.09 6.16 23.18
CA ASP A 125 -10.04 7.22 22.85
C ASP A 125 -10.02 8.25 23.99
N VAL A 126 -9.09 9.20 23.90
CA VAL A 126 -9.10 10.38 24.74
C VAL A 126 -10.05 11.35 24.04
N SER A 127 -11.34 11.11 24.20
CA SER A 127 -12.35 12.15 24.04
C SER A 127 -11.90 13.34 24.88
N PRO A 128 -11.90 14.57 24.36
CA PRO A 128 -11.64 15.74 25.19
C PRO A 128 -12.75 15.75 26.23
N THR A 129 -12.43 15.40 27.48
CA THR A 129 -13.29 15.71 28.61
C THR A 129 -13.52 17.20 28.55
N GLU A 130 -14.78 17.61 28.35
CA GLU A 130 -15.25 18.97 28.58
C GLU A 130 -14.82 19.35 30.00
N GLU A 131 -13.67 20.03 30.11
CA GLU A 131 -13.26 20.71 31.32
C GLU A 131 -14.31 21.78 31.59
N GLY A 132 -15.01 21.60 32.71
CA GLY A 132 -16.21 22.31 33.06
C GLY A 132 -16.05 23.83 33.04
N ASP A 133 -17.05 24.48 32.45
CA ASP A 133 -17.25 25.92 32.54
C ASP A 133 -17.78 26.26 33.96
N PRO A 134 -17.02 26.97 34.81
CA PRO A 134 -17.43 27.28 36.18
C PRO A 134 -18.15 28.62 36.20
N HIS A 135 -19.28 28.76 35.50
CA HIS A 135 -20.11 29.95 35.61
C HIS A 135 -21.59 29.61 35.72
N THR A 136 -22.04 29.39 36.96
CA THR A 136 -23.29 29.99 37.48
C THR A 136 -23.41 29.76 38.99
N ARG A 137 -22.83 30.66 39.78
CA ARG A 137 -23.29 30.91 41.16
C ARG A 137 -22.93 32.32 41.63
N THR A 138 -23.89 33.22 41.48
CA THR A 138 -24.11 34.44 42.29
C THR A 138 -25.51 34.91 41.90
N GLU A 139 -26.50 34.57 42.73
CA GLU A 139 -27.15 35.48 43.72
C GLU A 139 -28.38 36.17 43.12
#